data_AF-A0A3P9B9V2-F1
#
_entry.id   AF-A0A3P9B9V2-F1
#
_cell.length_a   1.000
_cell.length_b   1.000
_cell.length_c   1.000
_cell.angle_alpha   90.00
_cell.angle_beta   90.00
_cell.angle_gamma   90.00
#
_symmetry.space_group_name_H-M   'P 1'
#
loop_
_entity.id
_entity.type
_entity.pdbx_description
1 polymer ?
#
loop_
_entity_poly.entity_id
_entity_poly.type
_entity_poly.pdbx_seq_one_letter_code
_entity_poly.pdbx_strand_id
1 'polypeptide(L)'
;MKSKDINDLREAIVAPHQSGKGYKVISKQSEIDHSVIYKWKTPKTYTKLSGGPSKFTPGSDRLMLREIATNNRTLTDTTLS
;
A
#
# COMPACT_ATOMS: atom_id res chain seq x y z
N MET A 1 -12.39 -3.47 -15.79
CA MET A 1 -11.67 -4.57 -15.13
C MET A 1 -11.72 -4.32 -13.63
N LYS A 2 -12.37 -5.16 -12.82
CA LYS A 2 -12.40 -4.96 -11.35
C LYS A 2 -10.99 -5.19 -10.82
N SER A 3 -10.44 -4.22 -10.10
CA SER A 3 -9.16 -4.41 -9.39
C SER A 3 -9.38 -5.53 -8.38
N LYS A 4 -8.74 -6.69 -8.60
CA LYS A 4 -8.64 -7.72 -7.56
C LYS A 4 -7.65 -7.24 -6.53
N ASP A 5 -8.02 -7.34 -5.27
CA ASP A 5 -7.11 -6.99 -4.20
C ASP A 5 -5.87 -7.89 -4.27
N ILE A 6 -4.70 -7.32 -3.96
CA ILE A 6 -3.41 -8.02 -4.04
C ILE A 6 -3.41 -9.30 -3.18
N ASN A 7 -4.19 -9.30 -2.09
CA ASN A 7 -4.37 -10.45 -1.23
C ASN A 7 -5.07 -11.60 -1.95
N ASP A 8 -6.16 -11.33 -2.67
CA ASP A 8 -6.91 -12.33 -3.44
C ASP A 8 -6.03 -12.98 -4.51
N LEU A 9 -5.23 -12.17 -5.22
CA LEU A 9 -4.28 -12.66 -6.21
C LEU A 9 -3.21 -13.56 -5.58
N ARG A 10 -2.78 -13.23 -4.35
CA ARG A 10 -1.82 -14.05 -3.63
C ARG A 10 -2.41 -15.37 -3.16
N GLU A 11 -3.63 -15.37 -2.63
CA GLU A 11 -4.30 -16.61 -2.22
C GLU A 11 -4.49 -17.55 -3.41
N ALA A 12 -4.85 -17.00 -4.57
CA ALA A 12 -4.95 -17.74 -5.83
C ALA A 12 -3.62 -18.36 -6.30
N ILE A 13 -2.48 -17.88 -5.80
CA ILE A 13 -1.15 -18.47 -6.06
C ILE A 13 -0.73 -19.44 -4.95
N VAL A 14 -0.87 -19.04 -3.69
CA VAL A 14 -0.35 -19.78 -2.53
C VAL A 14 -1.12 -21.07 -2.30
N ALA A 15 -2.46 -21.04 -2.34
CA ALA A 15 -3.27 -22.22 -2.05
C ALA A 15 -3.03 -23.37 -3.06
N PRO A 16 -3.01 -23.13 -4.38
CA PRO A 16 -2.66 -24.18 -5.34
C PRO A 16 -1.23 -24.69 -5.21
N HIS A 17 -0.27 -23.81 -4.90
CA HIS A 17 1.12 -24.22 -4.69
C HIS A 17 1.27 -25.12 -3.45
N GLN A 18 0.61 -24.78 -2.34
CA GLN A 18 0.56 -25.61 -1.13
C GLN A 18 -0.13 -26.96 -1.37
N SER A 19 -1.12 -27.00 -2.26
CA SER A 19 -1.76 -28.22 -2.74
C SER A 19 -0.88 -29.04 -3.70
N GLY A 20 0.35 -28.61 -3.99
CA GLY A 20 1.29 -29.32 -4.86
C GLY A 20 1.08 -29.09 -6.37
N LYS A 21 0.28 -28.09 -6.77
CA LYS A 21 0.13 -27.76 -8.20
C LYS A 21 1.42 -27.14 -8.75
N GLY A 22 1.79 -27.53 -9.96
CA GLY A 22 2.96 -26.99 -10.66
C GLY A 22 2.75 -25.56 -11.15
N TYR A 23 3.85 -24.81 -11.27
CA TYR A 23 3.84 -23.37 -11.64
C TYR A 23 3.11 -23.07 -12.96
N LYS A 24 3.23 -23.95 -13.96
CA LYS A 24 2.57 -23.78 -15.27
C LYS A 24 1.03 -23.82 -15.17
N VAL A 25 0.50 -24.61 -14.24
CA VAL A 25 -0.95 -24.71 -14.00
C VAL A 25 -1.45 -23.47 -13.29
N ILE A 26 -0.72 -23.03 -12.27
CA ILE A 26 -1.05 -21.82 -11.49
C ILE A 26 -1.05 -20.60 -12.41
N SER A 27 0.00 -20.43 -13.22
CA SER A 27 0.14 -19.36 -14.21
C SER A 27 -1.07 -19.21 -15.13
N LYS A 28 -1.54 -20.33 -15.70
CA LYS A 28 -2.71 -20.34 -16.56
C LYS A 28 -4.00 -20.03 -15.80
N GLN A 29 -4.14 -20.50 -14.56
CA GLN A 29 -5.34 -20.31 -13.76
C GLN A 29 -5.46 -18.89 -13.22
N SER A 30 -4.35 -18.26 -12.86
CA SER A 30 -4.31 -16.90 -12.30
C SER A 30 -4.01 -15.82 -13.33
N GLU A 31 -3.61 -16.18 -14.55
CA GLU A 31 -3.10 -15.26 -15.59
C GLU A 31 -1.89 -14.43 -15.09
N ILE A 32 -1.00 -15.07 -14.31
CA ILE A 32 0.17 -14.42 -13.69
C ILE A 32 1.45 -15.10 -14.17
N ASP A 33 2.45 -14.28 -14.47
CA ASP A 33 3.77 -14.75 -14.90
C ASP A 33 4.47 -15.66 -13.87
N HIS A 34 5.25 -16.62 -14.36
CA HIS A 34 5.97 -17.60 -13.54
C HIS A 34 6.91 -16.94 -12.53
N SER A 35 7.52 -15.81 -12.88
CA SER A 35 8.44 -15.08 -12.01
C SER A 35 7.74 -14.51 -10.77
N VAL A 36 6.51 -14.04 -10.92
CA VAL A 36 5.68 -13.53 -9.81
C VAL A 36 5.26 -14.68 -8.91
N ILE A 37 4.82 -15.79 -9.49
CA ILE A 37 4.48 -17.01 -8.74
C ILE A 37 5.66 -17.48 -7.90
N TYR A 38 6.87 -17.52 -8.48
CA TYR A 38 8.07 -17.93 -7.75
C TYR A 38 8.38 -17.02 -6.55
N LYS A 39 8.18 -15.70 -6.69
CA LYS A 39 8.36 -14.73 -5.61
C LYS A 39 7.27 -14.85 -4.54
N TRP A 40 6.03 -15.19 -4.92
CA TRP A 40 4.85 -15.15 -4.05
C TRP A 40 4.42 -16.52 -3.51
N LYS A 41 5.08 -17.62 -3.93
CA LYS A 41 4.79 -18.99 -3.48
C LYS A 41 4.90 -19.22 -1.97
N THR A 42 5.63 -18.34 -1.28
CA THR A 42 5.76 -18.36 0.18
C THR A 42 4.87 -17.28 0.78
N PRO A 43 3.99 -17.64 1.73
CA PRO A 43 3.24 -16.65 2.48
C PRO A 43 4.23 -15.83 3.31
N LYS A 44 4.60 -14.65 2.81
CA LYS A 44 5.37 -13.66 3.56
C LYS A 44 4.42 -12.60 4.07
N THR A 45 4.48 -12.32 5.37
CA THR A 45 3.89 -11.11 5.93
C THR A 45 4.52 -9.92 5.23
N TYR A 46 3.72 -9.18 4.47
CA TYR A 46 4.17 -7.90 3.96
C TYR A 46 4.28 -6.97 5.15
N THR A 47 5.49 -6.53 5.47
CA THR A 47 5.63 -5.37 6.34
C THR A 47 5.02 -4.20 5.57
N LYS A 48 4.09 -3.49 6.22
CA LYS A 48 3.62 -2.21 5.69
C LYS A 48 4.86 -1.36 5.45
N LEU A 49 5.11 -1.01 4.19
CA LEU A 49 6.21 -0.09 3.87
C LEU A 49 5.93 1.18 4.65
N SER A 50 6.81 1.52 5.59
CA SER A 50 6.77 2.82 6.24
C SER A 50 6.89 3.87 5.13
N GLY A 51 5.99 4.85 5.16
CA GLY A 51 6.06 5.98 4.22
C GLY A 51 7.42 6.64 4.28
N GLY A 52 7.79 7.34 3.21
CA GLY A 52 9.01 8.15 3.19
C GLY A 52 9.01 9.16 4.35
N PRO A 53 10.20 9.61 4.78
CA PRO A 53 10.30 10.61 5.84
C PRO A 53 9.52 11.86 5.44
N SER A 54 8.77 12.42 6.39
CA SER A 54 8.06 13.69 6.21
C SER A 54 9.06 14.77 5.78
N LYS A 55 8.64 15.63 4.84
CA LYS A 55 9.41 16.83 4.48
C LYS A 55 9.49 17.81 5.65
N PHE A 56 8.53 17.75 6.54
CA PHE A 56 8.54 18.52 7.77
C PHE A 56 9.10 17.67 8.92
N THR A 57 10.01 18.30 9.64
CA THR A 57 10.45 17.80 10.94
C THR A 57 9.39 18.15 12.00
N PRO A 58 9.32 17.42 13.13
CA PRO A 58 8.44 17.79 14.23
C PRO A 58 8.65 19.23 14.73
N GLY A 59 9.88 19.75 14.61
CA GLY A 59 10.20 21.13 14.96
C GLY A 59 9.59 22.14 14.01
N SER A 60 9.74 21.92 12.69
CA SER A 60 9.14 22.81 11.68
C SER A 60 7.62 22.77 11.70
N ASP A 61 7.02 21.60 11.95
CA ASP A 61 5.56 21.50 12.14
C ASP A 61 5.11 22.33 13.34
N ARG A 62 5.82 22.25 14.46
CA ARG A 62 5.50 23.04 15.66
C ARG A 62 5.66 24.54 15.43
N LEU A 63 6.66 24.96 14.66
CA LEU A 63 6.85 26.37 14.31
C LEU A 63 5.73 26.87 13.40
N MET A 64 5.38 26.12 12.36
CA MET A 64 4.25 26.42 11.48
C MET A 64 2.94 26.54 12.27
N LEU A 65 2.65 25.59 13.18
CA LEU A 65 1.46 25.63 14.01
C LEU A 65 1.44 26.83 14.96
N ARG A 66 2.60 27.18 15.55
CA ARG A 66 2.73 28.41 16.38
C ARG A 66 2.52 29.67 15.57
N GLU A 67 3.07 29.73 14.37
CA GLU A 67 2.91 30.86 13.46
C GLU A 67 1.43 31.04 13.10
N ILE A 68 0.73 29.97 12.72
CA ILE A 68 -0.72 30.01 12.43
C ILE A 68 -1.51 30.46 13.67
N ALA A 69 -1.16 29.97 14.85
CA ALA A 69 -1.84 30.35 16.10
C ALA A 69 -1.59 31.82 16.48
N THR A 70 -0.41 32.35 16.19
CA THR A 70 0.00 33.72 16.54
C THR A 70 -0.46 34.73 15.50
N ASN A 71 -0.41 34.36 14.22
CA ASN A 71 -0.83 35.16 13.07
C ASN A 71 -2.21 34.73 12.56
N ASN A 72 -3.14 34.50 13.48
CA ASN A 72 -4.54 34.13 13.21
C ASN A 72 -5.35 35.22 12.49
N ARG A 73 -4.70 36.20 11.86
CA ARG A 73 -5.35 37.42 11.36
C ARG A 73 -6.03 37.27 10.00
N THR A 74 -6.06 36.09 9.37
CA THR A 74 -6.83 35.89 8.12
C THR A 74 -7.12 34.42 7.81
N LEU A 75 -7.88 33.75 8.69
CA LEU A 75 -8.67 32.57 8.30
C LEU A 75 -10.15 32.80 8.64
N THR A 76 -10.67 33.93 8.18
CA THR A 76 -12.10 34.11 7.91
C THR A 76 -12.23 34.32 6.40
N ASP A 77 -13.14 33.59 5.79
CA ASP A 77 -13.45 33.50 4.35
C ASP A 77 -12.60 32.54 3.50
N THR A 78 -12.94 31.25 3.58
CA THR A 78 -13.45 30.53 2.40
C THR A 78 -14.51 29.53 2.85
N THR A 79 -15.73 30.07 2.91
CA THR A 79 -17.04 29.44 2.70
C THR A 79 -17.13 27.91 2.77
N LEU A 80 -17.68 27.41 3.88
CA LEU A 80 -18.64 26.30 3.84
C LEU A 80 -19.91 26.82 3.17
N SER A 81 -20.20 26.35 1.96
CA SER A 81 -21.55 26.25 1.38
C SER A 81 -21.56 25.18 0.30
#